data_AF-A0A673UX82-F1
#
_entry.id   AF-A0A673UX82-F1
#
_cell.length_a   1.000
_cell.length_b   1.000
_cell.length_c   1.000
_cell.angle_alpha   90.00
_cell.angle_beta   90.00
_cell.angle_gamma   90.00
#
_symmetry.space_group_name_H-M   'P 1'
#
loop_
_entity.id
_entity.type
_entity.pdbx_description
1 polymer ?
#
loop_
_entity_poly.entity_id
_entity_poly.type
_entity_poly.pdbx_seq_one_letter_code
_entity_poly.pdbx_strand_id
1 'polypeptide(L)'
;IREAFEEAGVLLLRPRDALPGRALPQPPDLDAWRDRVRCDPRHFLSLCAHLDCTPDIWALHDWGGWLTPFTRPGSRRFNTAFFLCCLREPPPVRPDLTEVVSHQWLSPSEATESFISKKIWLAPPQFYEIRRLGNFASFSDLHKFCVDGALEGMERWLPITFLTADGMLQLLPGDELYLEDSDFVENVMSTEKKTEDIMKEGKTFHRVVLHGRHAYSVHVTVQSKYKHAYPKTYVLRQSRL
;
A
#
# COMPACT_ATOMS: atom_id res chain seq x y z
N ILE A 1 5.14 4.81 -11.89
CA ILE A 1 6.33 4.66 -12.77
C ILE A 1 7.29 5.83 -12.61
N ARG A 2 6.91 7.07 -12.98
CA ARG A 2 7.77 8.25 -12.87
C ARG A 2 8.36 8.45 -11.45
N GLU A 3 7.53 8.41 -10.41
CA GLU A 3 8.01 8.55 -9.01
C GLU A 3 9.06 7.49 -8.61
N ALA A 4 8.91 6.24 -9.07
CA ALA A 4 9.90 5.19 -8.80
C ALA A 4 11.28 5.51 -9.42
N PHE A 5 11.31 6.25 -10.53
CA PHE A 5 12.53 6.76 -11.11
C PHE A 5 13.07 7.96 -10.31
N GLU A 6 12.23 8.94 -10.00
CA GLU A 6 12.63 10.15 -9.28
C GLU A 6 13.20 9.83 -7.90
N GLU A 7 12.46 9.05 -7.11
CA GLU A 7 12.79 8.75 -5.72
C GLU A 7 13.82 7.62 -5.57
N ALA A 8 13.68 6.54 -6.36
CA ALA A 8 14.43 5.31 -6.17
C ALA A 8 15.38 4.96 -7.33
N GLY A 9 15.28 5.66 -8.46
CA GLY A 9 16.14 5.45 -9.62
C GLY A 9 15.80 4.15 -10.34
N VAL A 10 14.61 3.60 -10.07
CA VAL A 10 14.14 2.36 -10.67
C VAL A 10 13.45 2.68 -11.98
N LEU A 11 13.99 2.14 -13.07
CA LEU A 11 13.46 2.33 -14.42
C LEU A 11 12.53 1.18 -14.79
N LEU A 12 11.23 1.35 -14.49
CA LEU A 12 10.16 0.49 -14.99
C LEU A 12 9.81 0.88 -16.44
N LEU A 13 10.78 0.65 -17.32
CA LEU A 13 10.72 0.96 -18.75
C LEU A 13 10.95 -0.32 -19.56
N ARG A 14 10.47 -0.29 -20.81
CA ARG A 14 10.52 -1.43 -21.73
C ARG A 14 11.02 -0.97 -23.10
N PRO A 15 12.10 -1.57 -23.63
CA PRO A 15 12.47 -1.42 -25.04
C PRO A 15 11.35 -1.90 -25.95
N ARG A 16 11.36 -1.46 -27.21
CA ARG A 16 10.42 -1.98 -28.20
C ARG A 16 10.58 -3.52 -28.29
N ASP A 17 9.46 -4.23 -28.29
CA ASP A 17 9.35 -5.70 -28.39
C ASP A 17 9.90 -6.53 -27.22
N ALA A 18 10.34 -5.92 -26.12
CA ALA A 18 10.73 -6.66 -24.93
C ALA A 18 9.53 -7.19 -24.13
N LEU A 19 9.72 -8.31 -23.42
CA LEU A 19 8.73 -8.81 -22.46
C LEU A 19 8.64 -7.88 -21.24
N PRO A 20 7.44 -7.68 -20.67
CA PRO A 20 7.25 -6.87 -19.48
C PRO A 20 7.88 -7.52 -18.24
N GLY A 21 8.03 -6.73 -17.17
CA GLY A 21 8.39 -7.22 -15.83
C GLY A 21 9.89 -7.30 -15.57
N ARG A 22 10.66 -6.43 -16.21
CA ARG A 22 12.09 -6.22 -15.93
C ARG A 22 12.40 -4.74 -15.84
N ALA A 23 13.12 -4.34 -14.80
CA ALA A 23 13.64 -2.98 -14.71
C ALA A 23 14.89 -2.83 -15.57
N LEU A 24 15.06 -1.67 -16.20
CA LEU A 24 16.27 -1.35 -16.95
C LEU A 24 17.41 -0.90 -16.04
N PRO A 25 18.67 -1.09 -16.47
CA PRO A 25 19.81 -0.48 -15.79
C PRO A 25 19.70 1.04 -15.80
N GLN A 26 20.26 1.67 -14.76
CA GLN A 26 20.28 3.12 -14.63
C GLN A 26 21.19 3.76 -15.70
N PRO A 27 20.81 4.90 -16.32
CA PRO A 27 21.69 5.62 -17.22
C PRO A 27 22.87 6.22 -16.45
N PRO A 28 24.04 6.42 -17.10
CA PRO A 28 25.18 7.08 -16.47
C PRO A 28 24.83 8.44 -15.86
N ASP A 29 23.98 9.22 -16.55
CA ASP A 29 23.59 10.58 -16.16
C ASP A 29 22.30 10.62 -15.32
N LEU A 30 22.05 9.61 -14.49
CA LEU A 30 20.80 9.44 -13.74
C LEU A 30 20.41 10.69 -12.90
N ASP A 31 21.36 11.36 -12.23
CA ASP A 31 21.03 12.55 -11.42
C ASP A 31 20.64 13.76 -12.30
N ALA A 32 21.34 13.97 -13.41
CA ALA A 32 20.98 15.02 -14.36
C ALA A 32 19.59 14.79 -14.98
N TRP A 33 19.25 13.53 -15.26
CA TRP A 33 17.90 13.19 -15.70
C TRP A 33 16.86 13.42 -14.61
N ARG A 34 17.14 13.04 -13.36
CA ARG A 34 16.24 13.31 -12.22
C ARG A 34 15.95 14.80 -12.06
N ASP A 35 16.97 15.64 -12.09
CA ASP A 35 16.82 17.09 -11.95
C ASP A 35 15.95 17.67 -13.07
N ARG A 36 16.14 17.21 -14.32
CA ARG A 36 15.30 17.61 -15.46
C ARG A 36 13.84 17.20 -15.28
N VAL A 37 13.58 15.97 -14.82
CA VAL A 37 12.22 15.46 -14.63
C VAL A 37 11.52 16.17 -13.46
N ARG A 38 12.24 16.44 -12.37
CA ARG A 38 11.70 17.22 -11.24
C ARG A 38 11.36 18.66 -11.62
N CYS A 39 12.18 19.26 -12.49
CA CYS A 39 11.94 20.60 -13.00
C CYS A 39 10.71 20.63 -13.94
N ASP A 40 10.58 19.64 -14.82
CA ASP A 40 9.40 19.47 -15.68
C ASP A 40 9.13 17.97 -15.92
N PRO A 41 8.02 17.43 -15.37
CA PRO A 41 7.67 16.01 -15.47
C PRO A 41 7.58 15.46 -16.90
N ARG A 42 7.40 16.33 -17.91
CA ARG A 42 7.38 15.93 -19.33
C ARG A 42 8.74 15.39 -19.80
N HIS A 43 9.84 15.78 -19.15
CA HIS A 43 11.15 15.23 -19.45
C HIS A 43 11.27 13.73 -19.14
N PHE A 44 10.33 13.15 -18.37
CA PHE A 44 10.30 11.70 -18.19
C PHE A 44 10.09 10.97 -19.53
N LEU A 45 9.24 11.53 -20.40
CA LEU A 45 9.05 10.99 -21.76
C LEU A 45 10.27 11.27 -22.66
N SER A 46 10.99 12.38 -22.42
CA SER A 46 12.25 12.65 -23.12
C SER A 46 13.34 11.64 -22.72
N LEU A 47 13.41 11.26 -21.44
CA LEU A 47 14.27 10.17 -20.96
C LEU A 47 13.90 8.84 -21.63
N CYS A 48 12.60 8.51 -21.70
CA CYS A 48 12.13 7.30 -22.38
C CYS A 48 12.58 7.29 -23.86
N ALA A 49 12.38 8.40 -24.58
CA ALA A 49 12.81 8.53 -25.97
C ALA A 49 14.34 8.46 -26.14
N HIS A 50 15.10 9.08 -25.23
CA HIS A 50 16.56 9.02 -25.23
C HIS A 50 17.10 7.59 -25.06
N LEU A 51 16.42 6.77 -24.25
CA LEU A 51 16.77 5.37 -24.02
C LEU A 51 16.12 4.40 -25.03
N ASP A 52 15.42 4.90 -26.05
CA ASP A 52 14.61 4.10 -26.99
C ASP A 52 13.65 3.11 -26.29
N CYS A 53 12.99 3.59 -25.24
CA CYS A 53 12.11 2.80 -24.39
C CYS A 53 10.76 3.50 -24.17
N THR A 54 9.82 2.76 -23.60
CA THR A 54 8.50 3.26 -23.17
C THR A 54 8.23 2.86 -21.72
N PRO A 55 7.37 3.58 -20.98
CA PRO A 55 6.94 3.15 -19.65
C PRO A 55 6.32 1.74 -19.69
N ASP A 56 6.77 0.83 -18.83
CA ASP A 56 6.27 -0.56 -18.82
C ASP A 56 4.94 -0.67 -18.05
N ILE A 57 3.89 -0.05 -18.58
CA ILE A 57 2.55 -0.08 -17.98
C ILE A 57 1.95 -1.49 -17.94
N TRP A 58 2.41 -2.40 -18.81
CA TRP A 58 1.95 -3.78 -18.87
C TRP A 58 2.50 -4.64 -17.74
N ALA A 59 3.56 -4.20 -17.07
CA ALA A 59 4.07 -4.84 -15.86
C ALA A 59 3.38 -4.35 -14.58
N LEU A 60 2.48 -3.37 -14.68
CA LEU A 60 1.72 -2.87 -13.53
C LEU A 60 0.36 -3.55 -13.44
N HIS A 61 0.04 -3.96 -12.23
CA HIS A 61 -1.25 -4.52 -11.87
C HIS A 61 -1.91 -3.63 -10.83
N ASP A 62 -3.18 -3.31 -11.05
CA ASP A 62 -4.01 -2.63 -10.07
C ASP A 62 -4.10 -3.47 -8.79
N TRP A 63 -3.73 -2.88 -7.66
CA TRP A 63 -3.67 -3.59 -6.38
C TRP A 63 -4.76 -3.16 -5.40
N GLY A 64 -4.92 -1.86 -5.17
CA GLY A 64 -5.96 -1.30 -4.31
C GLY A 64 -5.99 0.23 -4.34
N GLY A 65 -7.06 0.83 -3.85
CA GLY A 65 -7.16 2.28 -3.69
C GLY A 65 -7.38 2.64 -2.22
N TRP A 66 -6.73 3.68 -1.73
CA TRP A 66 -6.89 4.15 -0.36
C TRP A 66 -7.15 5.65 -0.33
N LEU A 67 -8.26 6.04 0.30
CA LEU A 67 -8.42 7.41 0.77
C LEU A 67 -7.80 7.53 2.16
N THR A 68 -6.94 8.52 2.35
CA THR A 68 -6.39 8.82 3.68
C THR A 68 -7.55 9.13 4.63
N PRO A 69 -7.70 8.43 5.77
CA PRO A 69 -8.82 8.65 6.67
C PRO A 69 -8.80 10.05 7.26
N PHE A 70 -9.97 10.66 7.43
CA PHE A 70 -10.08 11.90 8.17
C PHE A 70 -9.76 11.64 9.65
N THR A 71 -8.95 12.52 10.24
CA THR A 71 -8.53 12.42 11.66
C THR A 71 -8.70 13.73 12.41
N ARG A 72 -8.48 14.86 11.74
CA ARG A 72 -8.68 16.21 12.27
C ARG A 72 -8.73 17.23 11.13
N PRO A 73 -9.39 18.38 11.32
CA PRO A 73 -9.38 19.46 10.34
C PRO A 73 -7.96 19.90 9.95
N GLY A 74 -7.75 20.17 8.66
CA GLY A 74 -6.47 20.62 8.12
C GLY A 74 -5.44 19.51 7.89
N SER A 75 -5.75 18.24 8.18
CA SER A 75 -4.87 17.14 7.77
C SER A 75 -4.90 16.96 6.26
N ARG A 76 -3.73 16.76 5.65
CA ARG A 76 -3.63 16.49 4.20
C ARG A 76 -4.14 15.07 3.95
N ARG A 77 -5.03 14.94 2.97
CA ARG A 77 -5.60 13.66 2.55
C ARG A 77 -5.23 13.37 1.10
N PHE A 78 -5.06 12.10 0.81
CA PHE A 78 -4.70 11.60 -0.51
C PHE A 78 -5.65 10.50 -0.91
N ASN A 79 -6.06 10.51 -2.18
CA ASN A 79 -6.71 9.40 -2.84
C ASN A 79 -5.64 8.65 -3.64
N THR A 80 -5.09 7.60 -3.04
CA THR A 80 -3.88 6.94 -3.51
C THR A 80 -4.24 5.62 -4.18
N ALA A 81 -3.85 5.46 -5.45
CA ALA A 81 -3.87 4.18 -6.14
C ALA A 81 -2.57 3.41 -5.87
N PHE A 82 -2.70 2.15 -5.46
CA PHE A 82 -1.61 1.20 -5.27
C PHE A 82 -1.51 0.29 -6.49
N PHE A 83 -0.29 0.12 -6.98
CA PHE A 83 0.03 -0.77 -8.08
C PHE A 83 1.06 -1.79 -7.60
N LEU A 84 0.95 -3.02 -8.10
CA LEU A 84 1.95 -4.06 -7.94
C LEU A 84 2.74 -4.21 -9.24
N CYS A 85 4.07 -4.37 -9.14
CA CYS A 85 4.93 -4.72 -10.27
C CYS A 85 5.76 -5.94 -9.90
N CYS A 86 5.52 -7.07 -10.58
CA CYS A 86 6.26 -8.30 -10.36
C CYS A 86 7.53 -8.32 -11.24
N LEU A 87 8.67 -7.97 -10.66
CA LEU A 87 9.97 -8.03 -11.33
C LEU A 87 10.66 -9.39 -11.17
N ARG A 88 11.34 -9.85 -12.22
CA ARG A 88 12.08 -11.14 -12.22
C ARG A 88 13.27 -11.16 -11.27
N GLU A 89 13.89 -10.00 -11.09
CA GLU A 89 15.07 -9.80 -10.25
C GLU A 89 14.94 -8.45 -9.52
N PRO A 90 15.51 -8.31 -8.31
CA PRO A 90 15.55 -7.02 -7.64
C PRO A 90 16.24 -5.96 -8.53
N PRO A 91 15.59 -4.82 -8.81
CA PRO A 91 16.19 -3.77 -9.63
C PRO A 91 17.36 -3.08 -8.92
N PRO A 92 18.29 -2.46 -9.66
CA PRO A 92 19.21 -1.51 -9.06
C PRO A 92 18.43 -0.32 -8.47
N VAL A 93 18.65 -0.04 -7.20
CA VAL A 93 18.00 1.06 -6.47
C VAL A 93 19.07 2.07 -6.08
N ARG A 94 18.84 3.34 -6.43
CA ARG A 94 19.66 4.47 -5.98
C ARG A 94 18.74 5.51 -5.37
N PRO A 95 18.51 5.52 -4.05
CA PRO A 95 17.65 6.51 -3.43
C PRO A 95 18.08 7.95 -3.76
N ASP A 96 17.14 8.88 -3.80
CA ASP A 96 17.39 10.30 -4.05
C ASP A 96 17.94 11.05 -2.83
N LEU A 97 17.93 10.40 -1.66
CA LEU A 97 18.38 10.93 -0.38
C LEU A 97 17.64 12.19 0.08
N THR A 98 16.49 12.50 -0.53
CA THR A 98 15.63 13.63 -0.16
C THR A 98 14.31 13.09 0.38
N GLU A 99 13.56 12.37 -0.45
CA GLU A 99 12.30 11.73 -0.06
C GLU A 99 12.54 10.29 0.39
N VAL A 100 13.40 9.56 -0.33
CA VAL A 100 13.81 8.20 0.01
C VAL A 100 15.27 8.21 0.44
N VAL A 101 15.51 7.95 1.72
CA VAL A 101 16.84 7.94 2.33
C VAL A 101 17.44 6.54 2.46
N SER A 102 16.61 5.49 2.38
CA SER A 102 17.04 4.10 2.46
C SER A 102 16.01 3.17 1.82
N HIS A 103 16.43 1.95 1.46
CA HIS A 103 15.55 0.92 0.94
C HIS A 103 15.96 -0.45 1.48
N GLN A 104 15.01 -1.39 1.50
CA GLN A 104 15.24 -2.79 1.87
C GLN A 104 14.31 -3.68 1.04
N TRP A 105 14.79 -4.88 0.71
CA TRP A 105 13.97 -5.95 0.14
C TRP A 105 13.57 -6.90 1.27
N LEU A 106 12.27 -6.96 1.57
CA LEU A 106 11.72 -7.77 2.66
C LEU A 106 10.56 -8.61 2.16
N SER A 107 10.43 -9.84 2.65
CA SER A 107 9.19 -10.59 2.57
C SER A 107 8.09 -9.94 3.42
N PRO A 108 6.80 -10.23 3.15
CA PRO A 108 5.70 -9.74 3.99
C PRO A 108 5.84 -10.09 5.48
N SER A 109 6.37 -11.26 5.79
CA SER A 109 6.67 -11.70 7.16
C SER A 109 7.80 -10.90 7.81
N GLU A 110 8.89 -10.63 7.09
CA GLU A 110 10.01 -9.85 7.60
C GLU A 110 9.63 -8.38 7.81
N ALA A 111 8.83 -7.81 6.91
CA ALA A 111 8.28 -6.47 7.06
C ALA A 111 7.34 -6.38 8.28
N THR A 112 6.50 -7.40 8.50
CA THR A 112 5.64 -7.49 9.68
C THR A 112 6.47 -7.53 10.97
N GLU A 113 7.52 -8.38 11.02
CA GLU A 113 8.37 -8.47 12.23
C GLU A 113 9.21 -7.22 12.44
N SER A 114 9.72 -6.60 11.36
CA SER A 114 10.45 -5.33 11.43
C SER A 114 9.57 -4.19 11.93
N PHE A 115 8.29 -4.18 11.55
CA PHE A 115 7.30 -3.25 12.07
C PHE A 115 7.09 -3.44 13.58
N ILE A 116 6.83 -4.67 14.03
CA ILE A 116 6.55 -4.96 15.45
C ILE A 116 7.78 -4.72 16.33
N SER A 117 8.97 -5.02 15.81
CA SER A 117 10.26 -4.73 16.49
C SER A 117 10.69 -3.26 16.38
N LYS A 118 9.83 -2.38 15.84
CA LYS A 118 10.05 -0.93 15.73
C LYS A 118 11.26 -0.54 14.87
N LYS A 119 11.73 -1.44 14.00
CA LYS A 119 12.82 -1.18 13.04
C LYS A 119 12.35 -0.36 11.86
N ILE A 120 11.11 -0.57 11.43
CA ILE A 120 10.44 0.22 10.40
C ILE A 120 9.07 0.66 10.91
N TRP A 121 8.58 1.76 10.37
CA TRP A 121 7.20 2.17 10.58
C TRP A 121 6.42 1.99 9.28
N LEU A 122 5.20 1.45 9.40
CA LEU A 122 4.26 1.30 8.30
C LEU A 122 3.00 2.09 8.66
N ALA A 123 2.55 2.95 7.75
CA ALA A 123 1.23 3.55 7.87
C ALA A 123 0.15 2.44 7.83
N PRO A 124 -1.03 2.65 8.42
CA PRO A 124 -2.06 1.59 8.47
C PRO A 124 -2.43 0.99 7.11
N PRO A 125 -2.59 1.77 6.01
CA PRO A 125 -2.77 1.20 4.67
C PRO A 125 -1.62 0.27 4.25
N GLN A 126 -0.37 0.68 4.47
CA GLN A 126 0.80 -0.11 4.12
C GLN A 126 0.88 -1.41 4.94
N PHE A 127 0.59 -1.34 6.25
CA PHE A 127 0.56 -2.54 7.08
C PHE A 127 -0.53 -3.52 6.61
N TYR A 128 -1.73 -3.02 6.30
CA TYR A 128 -2.82 -3.83 5.75
C TYR A 128 -2.39 -4.51 4.43
N GLU A 129 -1.81 -3.76 3.49
CA GLU A 129 -1.36 -4.31 2.21
C GLU A 129 -0.22 -5.31 2.35
N ILE A 130 0.73 -5.09 3.27
CA ILE A 130 1.76 -6.09 3.61
C ILE A 130 1.13 -7.37 4.15
N ARG A 131 0.14 -7.28 5.04
CA ARG A 131 -0.59 -8.46 5.53
C ARG A 131 -1.34 -9.16 4.41
N ARG A 132 -1.86 -8.41 3.45
CA ARG A 132 -2.56 -8.92 2.26
C ARG A 132 -1.63 -9.70 1.33
N LEU A 133 -0.42 -9.18 1.08
CA LEU A 133 0.63 -9.87 0.34
C LEU A 133 1.05 -11.18 1.04
N GLY A 134 0.95 -11.25 2.37
CA GLY A 134 1.20 -12.47 3.14
C GLY A 134 0.22 -13.63 2.90
N ASN A 135 -0.83 -13.43 2.08
CA ASN A 135 -1.73 -14.52 1.69
C ASN A 135 -1.15 -15.45 0.64
N PHE A 136 -0.18 -14.99 -0.15
CA PHE A 136 0.38 -15.72 -1.27
C PHE A 136 1.58 -16.55 -0.81
N ALA A 137 1.59 -17.84 -1.15
CA ALA A 137 2.65 -18.76 -0.75
C ALA A 137 3.95 -18.52 -1.53
N SER A 138 3.85 -17.98 -2.75
CA SER A 138 4.99 -17.68 -3.59
C SER A 138 4.78 -16.40 -4.40
N PHE A 139 5.89 -15.86 -4.90
CA PHE A 139 5.87 -14.75 -5.86
C PHE A 139 5.11 -15.11 -7.15
N SER A 140 5.20 -16.38 -7.59
CA SER A 140 4.45 -16.86 -8.76
C SER A 140 2.94 -16.84 -8.53
N ASP A 141 2.47 -17.21 -7.33
CA ASP A 141 1.04 -17.19 -7.01
C ASP A 141 0.51 -15.76 -6.97
N LEU A 142 1.29 -14.83 -6.41
CA LEU A 142 0.97 -13.40 -6.42
C LEU A 142 0.87 -12.85 -7.84
N HIS A 143 1.87 -13.14 -8.68
CA HIS A 143 1.86 -12.69 -10.08
C HIS A 143 0.66 -13.27 -10.85
N LYS A 144 0.38 -14.57 -10.68
CA LYS A 144 -0.79 -15.22 -11.28
C LYS A 144 -2.09 -14.55 -10.83
N PHE A 145 -2.24 -14.28 -9.53
CA PHE A 145 -3.41 -13.58 -8.99
C PHE A 145 -3.61 -12.22 -9.64
N CYS A 146 -2.54 -11.44 -9.80
CA CYS A 146 -2.60 -10.14 -10.44
C CYS A 146 -2.99 -10.20 -11.93
N VAL A 147 -2.50 -11.20 -12.67
CA VAL A 147 -2.88 -11.41 -14.08
C VAL A 147 -4.33 -11.87 -14.20
N ASP A 148 -4.77 -12.82 -13.37
CA ASP A 148 -6.12 -13.41 -13.41
C ASP A 148 -7.21 -12.42 -12.94
N GLY A 149 -6.83 -11.36 -12.21
CA GLY A 149 -7.72 -10.33 -11.66
C GLY A 149 -7.80 -9.05 -12.48
N ALA A 150 -7.06 -8.92 -13.58
CA ALA A 150 -6.89 -7.65 -14.32
C ALA A 150 -8.19 -7.05 -14.91
N LEU A 151 -9.26 -7.84 -15.02
CA LEU A 151 -10.57 -7.40 -15.55
C LEU A 151 -11.62 -7.17 -14.45
N GLU A 152 -11.26 -7.41 -13.19
CA GLU A 152 -12.20 -7.27 -12.08
C GLU A 152 -12.13 -5.88 -11.45
N GLY A 153 -13.27 -5.39 -10.96
CA GLY A 153 -13.35 -4.09 -10.32
C GLY A 153 -12.44 -4.02 -9.09
N MET A 154 -11.69 -2.92 -8.97
CA MET A 154 -10.85 -2.67 -7.79
C MET A 154 -11.71 -2.07 -6.67
N GLU A 155 -11.60 -2.65 -5.47
CA GLU A 155 -12.15 -2.04 -4.26
C GLU A 155 -11.31 -0.85 -3.80
N ARG A 156 -12.00 0.24 -3.48
CA ARG A 156 -11.40 1.43 -2.85
C ARG A 156 -11.71 1.43 -1.37
N TRP A 157 -10.66 1.52 -0.57
CA TRP A 157 -10.73 1.67 0.87
C TRP A 157 -10.99 3.11 1.23
N LEU A 158 -12.11 3.33 1.92
CA LEU A 158 -12.52 4.62 2.46
C LEU A 158 -12.60 4.49 3.98
N PRO A 159 -11.47 4.44 4.71
CA PRO A 159 -11.52 4.09 6.11
C PRO A 159 -12.19 5.19 6.93
N ILE A 160 -13.11 4.80 7.81
CA ILE A 160 -13.72 5.69 8.80
C ILE A 160 -12.92 5.60 10.10
N THR A 161 -12.51 6.76 10.62
CA THR A 161 -11.80 6.81 11.90
C THR A 161 -12.82 6.73 13.03
N PHE A 162 -12.69 5.71 13.87
CA PHE A 162 -13.59 5.47 14.99
C PHE A 162 -12.79 5.40 16.30
N LEU A 163 -13.00 6.39 17.17
CA LEU A 163 -12.35 6.50 18.46
C LEU A 163 -13.12 5.72 19.53
N THR A 164 -12.38 4.99 20.35
CA THR A 164 -12.89 4.29 21.53
C THR A 164 -12.35 4.97 22.78
N ALA A 165 -12.82 4.57 23.96
CA ALA A 165 -12.32 5.13 25.22
C ALA A 165 -10.82 4.91 25.45
N ASP A 166 -10.21 3.94 24.79
CA ASP A 166 -8.82 3.52 25.00
C ASP A 166 -7.99 3.35 23.71
N GLY A 167 -8.53 3.73 22.55
CA GLY A 167 -7.85 3.49 21.27
C GLY A 167 -8.52 4.09 20.04
N MET A 168 -8.03 3.66 18.88
CA MET A 168 -8.52 4.09 17.58
C MET A 168 -8.67 2.90 16.65
N LEU A 169 -9.80 2.86 15.96
CA LEU A 169 -10.12 1.91 14.91
C LEU A 169 -10.15 2.62 13.56
N GLN A 170 -9.74 1.91 12.52
CA GLN A 170 -10.05 2.26 11.14
C GLN A 170 -11.02 1.22 10.61
N LEU A 171 -12.29 1.62 10.48
CA LEU A 171 -13.35 0.78 9.94
C LEU A 171 -13.27 0.81 8.42
N LEU A 172 -13.33 -0.36 7.78
CA LEU A 172 -13.26 -0.51 6.33
C LEU A 172 -14.63 -0.98 5.80
N PRO A 173 -14.93 -0.76 4.51
CA PRO A 173 -16.16 -1.23 3.88
C PRO A 173 -16.50 -2.69 4.20
N GLY A 174 -17.76 -2.92 4.58
CA GLY A 174 -18.29 -4.22 4.99
C GLY A 174 -18.18 -4.53 6.50
N ASP A 175 -17.47 -3.71 7.27
CA ASP A 175 -17.50 -3.78 8.72
C ASP A 175 -18.89 -3.41 9.26
N GLU A 176 -19.34 -4.06 10.33
CA GLU A 176 -20.69 -3.82 10.89
C GLU A 176 -20.92 -2.38 11.39
N LEU A 177 -19.85 -1.70 11.80
CA LEU A 177 -19.91 -0.31 12.28
C LEU A 177 -19.62 0.68 11.15
N TYR A 178 -19.35 0.18 9.94
CA TYR A 178 -19.10 1.01 8.78
C TYR A 178 -20.41 1.56 8.23
N LEU A 179 -20.55 2.88 8.27
CA LEU A 179 -21.68 3.59 7.70
C LEU A 179 -21.26 4.15 6.34
N GLU A 180 -21.88 3.67 5.26
CA GLU A 180 -21.69 4.18 3.88
C GLU A 180 -22.34 5.58 3.74
N ASP A 181 -21.79 6.57 4.44
CA ASP A 181 -22.15 7.99 4.32
C ASP A 181 -20.87 8.81 4.09
N SER A 182 -20.93 9.77 3.16
CA SER A 182 -19.83 10.70 2.93
C SER A 182 -19.46 11.48 4.18
N ASP A 183 -20.42 11.79 5.05
CA ASP A 183 -20.16 12.55 6.26
C ASP A 183 -19.24 11.80 7.23
N PHE A 184 -19.34 10.47 7.33
CA PHE A 184 -18.47 9.68 8.21
C PHE A 184 -17.07 9.47 7.62
N VAL A 185 -16.92 9.54 6.30
CA VAL A 185 -15.59 9.52 5.65
C VAL A 185 -14.85 10.85 5.87
N GLU A 186 -15.59 11.94 6.11
CA GLU A 186 -15.09 13.29 6.35
C GLU A 186 -15.02 13.66 7.85
N ASN A 187 -15.50 12.80 8.75
CA ASN A 187 -15.53 13.08 10.18
C ASN A 187 -14.96 11.91 11.01
N VAL A 188 -14.68 12.21 12.28
CA VAL A 188 -14.29 11.18 13.26
C VAL A 188 -15.53 10.72 14.01
N MET A 189 -15.76 9.42 14.06
CA MET A 189 -16.76 8.82 14.94
C MET A 189 -16.14 8.49 16.31
N SER A 190 -16.93 8.45 17.37
CA SER A 190 -16.44 8.08 18.69
C SER A 190 -17.47 7.35 19.54
N THR A 191 -16.98 6.66 20.58
CA THR A 191 -17.78 6.03 21.62
C THR A 191 -17.03 6.01 22.95
N GLU A 192 -17.77 6.00 24.05
CA GLU A 192 -17.24 5.84 25.41
C GLU A 192 -16.93 4.38 25.78
N LYS A 193 -17.23 3.42 24.89
CA LYS A 193 -16.88 2.01 25.09
C LYS A 193 -15.39 1.78 24.88
N LYS A 194 -14.82 0.83 25.63
CA LYS A 194 -13.46 0.33 25.38
C LYS A 194 -13.43 -0.49 24.10
N THR A 195 -12.25 -0.55 23.49
CA THR A 195 -12.00 -1.35 22.28
C THR A 195 -12.38 -2.81 22.49
N GLU A 196 -12.03 -3.40 23.63
CA GLU A 196 -12.33 -4.80 23.92
C GLU A 196 -13.85 -5.09 23.94
N ASP A 197 -14.66 -4.19 24.49
CA ASP A 197 -16.11 -4.36 24.56
C ASP A 197 -16.74 -4.31 23.17
N ILE A 198 -16.31 -3.37 22.34
CA ILE A 198 -16.73 -3.27 20.93
C ILE A 198 -16.38 -4.55 20.16
N MET A 199 -15.18 -5.08 20.38
CA MET A 199 -14.74 -6.31 19.70
C MET A 199 -15.50 -7.56 20.20
N LYS A 200 -16.05 -7.57 21.42
CA LYS A 200 -16.87 -8.66 21.97
C LYS A 200 -18.31 -8.64 21.46
N GLU A 201 -18.87 -7.45 21.29
CA GLU A 201 -20.25 -7.26 20.80
C GLU A 201 -20.37 -7.52 19.28
N GLY A 202 -19.28 -7.26 18.56
CA GLY A 202 -19.24 -7.38 17.11
C GLY A 202 -19.19 -8.80 16.57
N LYS A 203 -19.68 -8.95 15.33
CA LYS A 203 -19.74 -10.22 14.59
C LYS A 203 -19.11 -10.11 13.20
N THR A 204 -19.24 -8.94 12.56
CA THR A 204 -18.71 -8.72 11.20
C THR A 204 -17.63 -7.65 11.24
N PHE A 205 -16.39 -8.07 10.94
CA PHE A 205 -15.22 -7.22 11.04
C PHE A 205 -14.57 -7.02 9.69
N HIS A 206 -14.26 -5.77 9.41
CA HIS A 206 -13.27 -5.36 8.44
C HIS A 206 -12.59 -4.10 8.97
N ARG A 207 -11.65 -4.26 9.89
CA ARG A 207 -11.06 -3.10 10.58
C ARG A 207 -9.62 -3.31 10.98
N VAL A 208 -8.92 -2.19 11.11
CA VAL A 208 -7.59 -2.13 11.75
C VAL A 208 -7.75 -1.51 13.13
N VAL A 209 -7.29 -2.20 14.16
CA VAL A 209 -7.22 -1.72 15.55
C VAL A 209 -5.82 -1.19 15.78
N LEU A 210 -5.69 0.10 16.13
CA LEU A 210 -4.41 0.75 16.37
C LEU A 210 -4.17 0.87 17.87
N HIS A 211 -3.40 -0.07 18.42
CA HIS A 211 -2.99 -0.07 19.84
C HIS A 211 -1.82 0.89 20.11
N GLY A 212 -1.08 1.24 19.07
CA GLY A 212 0.04 2.19 19.15
C GLY A 212 0.76 2.31 17.81
N ARG A 213 1.79 3.17 17.72
CA ARG A 213 2.47 3.49 16.45
C ARG A 213 3.04 2.28 15.68
N HIS A 214 3.41 1.21 16.39
CA HIS A 214 3.97 -0.02 15.82
C HIS A 214 3.18 -1.27 16.25
N ALA A 215 1.92 -1.08 16.66
CA ALA A 215 1.12 -2.12 17.29
C ALA A 215 -0.28 -2.10 16.71
N TYR A 216 -0.50 -2.87 15.65
CA TYR A 216 -1.78 -2.96 14.95
C TYR A 216 -2.34 -4.38 15.00
N SER A 217 -3.67 -4.51 15.03
CA SER A 217 -4.37 -5.77 14.73
C SER A 217 -5.30 -5.56 13.55
N VAL A 218 -5.44 -6.56 12.70
CA VAL A 218 -6.31 -6.53 11.51
C VAL A 218 -7.35 -7.62 11.69
N HIS A 219 -8.62 -7.24 11.67
CA HIS A 219 -9.74 -8.17 11.85
C HIS A 219 -10.56 -8.19 10.56
N VAL A 220 -10.66 -9.37 9.95
CA VAL A 220 -11.41 -9.60 8.72
C VAL A 220 -12.25 -10.86 8.85
N THR A 221 -13.56 -10.70 8.80
CA THR A 221 -14.55 -11.79 8.67
C THR A 221 -15.45 -11.63 7.44
N VAL A 222 -15.38 -10.47 6.77
CA VAL A 222 -16.07 -10.22 5.50
C VAL A 222 -15.52 -11.09 4.37
N GLN A 223 -16.38 -11.44 3.43
CA GLN A 223 -16.01 -12.10 2.18
C GLN A 223 -15.89 -11.05 1.08
N SER A 224 -14.92 -11.24 0.18
CA SER A 224 -14.79 -10.32 -0.94
C SER A 224 -15.95 -10.47 -1.92
N LYS A 225 -16.42 -9.34 -2.45
CA LYS A 225 -17.42 -9.27 -3.52
C LYS A 225 -16.82 -9.53 -4.90
N TYR A 226 -15.49 -9.42 -5.05
CA TYR A 226 -14.73 -9.60 -6.29
C TYR A 226 -13.57 -10.60 -6.06
N LYS A 227 -12.66 -10.81 -7.02
CA LYS A 227 -11.34 -11.45 -6.76
C LYS A 227 -10.44 -10.49 -5.99
N HIS A 228 -10.90 -9.98 -4.86
CA HIS A 228 -10.05 -9.28 -3.91
C HIS A 228 -9.67 -10.26 -2.78
N ALA A 229 -8.38 -10.41 -2.52
CA ALA A 229 -7.89 -11.19 -1.39
C ALA A 229 -7.75 -10.26 -0.17
N TYR A 230 -8.61 -10.35 0.84
CA TYR A 230 -8.40 -9.62 2.10
C TYR A 230 -7.28 -10.25 2.95
N PRO A 231 -6.55 -9.48 3.77
CA PRO A 231 -5.55 -10.04 4.67
C PRO A 231 -6.20 -11.02 5.65
N LYS A 232 -5.49 -12.11 5.96
CA LYS A 232 -5.86 -12.97 7.09
C LYS A 232 -5.89 -12.15 8.38
N THR A 233 -6.89 -12.43 9.22
CA THR A 233 -6.98 -11.85 10.56
C THR A 233 -5.64 -12.01 11.29
N TYR A 234 -5.16 -10.90 11.83
CA TYR A 234 -3.90 -10.79 12.54
C TYR A 234 -4.17 -10.07 13.87
N VAL A 235 -4.01 -10.80 14.97
CA VAL A 235 -4.16 -10.23 16.32
C VAL A 235 -2.78 -10.15 16.95
N LEU A 236 -2.38 -8.94 17.33
CA LEU A 236 -1.12 -8.74 18.04
C LEU A 236 -1.20 -9.41 19.40
N ARG A 237 -0.18 -10.20 19.75
CA ARG A 237 -0.12 -10.88 21.05
C ARG A 237 0.05 -9.86 22.17
N GLN A 238 -0.65 -10.04 23.29
CA GLN A 238 -0.56 -9.16 24.46
C GLN A 238 0.86 -8.97 24.99
N SER A 239 1.75 -9.96 24.86
CA SER A 239 3.16 -9.83 25.25
C SER A 239 3.97 -8.83 24.42
N ARG A 240 3.40 -8.31 23.33
CA ARG A 240 4.00 -7.33 22.42
C ARG A 240 3.26 -5.98 22.41
N LEU A 241 2.26 -5.81 23.28
CA LEU A 241 1.56 -4.54 23.51
C LEU A 241 2.31 -3.71 24.57
#